data_AF-A0A6M3IPU7-F1
#
_entry.id   AF-A0A6M3IPU7-F1
#
_cell.length_a   1.000
_cell.length_b   1.000
_cell.length_c   1.000
_cell.angle_alpha   90.00
_cell.angle_beta   90.00
_cell.angle_gamma   90.00
#
_symmetry.space_group_name_H-M   'P 1'
#
loop_
_entity.id
_entity.type
_entity.pdbx_description
1 polymer ?
#
loop_
_entity_poly.entity_id
_entity_poly.type
_entity_poly.pdbx_seq_one_letter_code
_entity_poly.pdbx_strand_id
1 'polypeptide(L)'
;MNRKEILTAARHNLKETTASIWTDAYLYAMMNQSLRDISDRAPLRKSAIVPFVEYTTDLDVSGLSYFDIRDVEFPVCSTQTPTIRSHSLNGDYLALDLDRIPKITHRTTSGTDASTGTLTGTVTFTNGSRAVTGVGTLFTTELKNNYEHTNGDLICPSANSRYYQVAYCSSATALVLTEVFEEATVADTLDSTLSRTHDSCARVHHSKLYTLTVSPVSFQGYGLNDITVGYDYTGTTTLNYVVKITTAAATDKYDWSDDGGVTWDATAVNCSTTAAQLNNGVTVVWAASTGHTLNEYWTFTVKPSDLPPKYEEVVISGTVAHAAQEYLANYIQTKLTGVTTLLSTASTSAGNLAARITQAIADLASLRNNIGTNLGSLGMALESAETDLAAVVTTLTTGIGTIPTISAGVATAMTDIETALDQLVTDLGSARTNMSTLTAGGKVTEKYTEIAKTDAEEAKQRIAKARQYLDELKETLALTLTYPEYAKAKTGNTKERLDKARIYLESLKTQHEYVELGIQELAAGGAYLNQSQEYMRQAEQSINSTQLASSYRTWANQKWAEYQDKLQRITKVTSKGYRNPRSL
;
A
#
# COMPACT_ATOMS: atom_id res chain seq x y z
N MET A 1 2.20 -33.08 28.00
CA MET A 1 2.02 -31.63 27.83
C MET A 1 0.70 -31.35 27.15
N ASN A 2 -0.13 -30.52 27.76
CA ASN A 2 -1.33 -30.00 27.15
C ASN A 2 -0.98 -28.95 26.08
N ARG A 3 -2.00 -28.57 25.30
CA ARG A 3 -1.85 -27.65 24.16
C ARG A 3 -1.30 -26.28 24.55
N LYS A 4 -1.67 -25.73 25.72
CA LYS A 4 -1.21 -24.43 26.20
C LYS A 4 0.21 -24.49 26.75
N GLU A 5 0.62 -25.60 27.36
CA GLU A 5 2.00 -25.86 27.77
C GLU A 5 2.94 -25.95 26.56
N ILE A 6 2.52 -26.63 25.48
CA ILE A 6 3.25 -26.68 24.21
C ILE A 6 3.42 -25.26 23.65
N LEU A 7 2.35 -24.45 23.64
CA LEU A 7 2.42 -23.06 23.21
C LEU A 7 3.34 -22.21 24.09
N THR A 8 3.27 -22.37 25.41
CA THR A 8 4.10 -21.64 26.37
C THR A 8 5.57 -22.00 26.18
N ALA A 9 5.88 -23.29 26.00
CA ALA A 9 7.22 -23.76 25.68
C ALA A 9 7.70 -23.27 24.30
N ALA A 10 6.82 -23.23 23.29
CA ALA A 10 7.16 -22.68 21.98
C ALA A 10 7.49 -21.19 22.08
N ARG A 11 6.67 -20.38 22.77
CA ARG A 11 6.92 -18.95 23.02
C ARG A 11 8.23 -18.70 23.76
N HIS A 12 8.50 -19.49 24.80
CA HIS A 12 9.76 -19.40 25.53
C HIS A 12 10.96 -19.64 24.61
N ASN A 13 10.89 -20.66 23.73
CA ASN A 13 11.93 -20.96 22.77
C ASN A 13 12.06 -19.92 21.64
N LEU A 14 10.97 -19.24 21.30
CA LEU A 14 10.95 -18.08 20.40
C LEU A 14 11.49 -16.80 21.07
N LYS A 15 11.89 -16.87 22.36
CA LYS A 15 12.45 -15.78 23.16
C LYS A 15 11.55 -14.54 23.24
N GLU A 16 10.25 -14.75 23.26
CA GLU A 16 9.28 -13.66 23.24
C GLU A 16 8.95 -13.19 24.67
N THR A 17 9.24 -11.93 24.99
CA THR A 17 9.10 -11.40 26.36
C THR A 17 7.97 -10.39 26.53
N THR A 18 7.49 -9.73 25.46
CA THR A 18 6.48 -8.67 25.54
C THR A 18 5.74 -8.48 24.22
N ALA A 19 4.40 -8.51 24.26
CA ALA A 19 3.46 -8.42 23.13
C ALA A 19 3.72 -9.45 22.03
N SER A 20 2.94 -10.55 22.03
CA SER A 20 3.23 -11.70 21.20
C SER A 20 2.99 -11.40 19.71
N ILE A 21 4.07 -11.30 18.93
CA ILE A 21 4.05 -11.38 17.46
C ILE A 21 3.45 -12.73 17.05
N TRP A 22 3.63 -13.75 17.89
CA TRP A 22 3.11 -15.10 17.71
C TRP A 22 1.76 -15.30 18.41
N THR A 23 0.67 -14.89 17.76
CA THR A 23 -0.69 -15.14 18.29
C THR A 23 -0.92 -16.64 18.53
N ASP A 24 -1.78 -16.98 19.49
CA ASP A 24 -2.11 -18.39 19.80
C ASP A 24 -2.62 -19.12 18.54
N ALA A 25 -3.48 -18.46 17.75
CA ALA A 25 -4.01 -18.99 16.50
C ALA A 25 -2.89 -19.32 15.50
N TYR A 26 -1.89 -18.44 15.39
CA TYR A 26 -0.75 -18.64 14.51
C TYR A 26 0.13 -19.82 14.96
N LEU A 27 0.51 -19.87 16.24
CA LEU A 27 1.29 -20.98 16.78
C LEU A 27 0.53 -22.31 16.70
N TYR A 28 -0.81 -22.28 16.79
CA TYR A 28 -1.62 -23.47 16.55
C TYR A 28 -1.53 -23.98 15.12
N ALA A 29 -1.51 -23.10 14.13
CA ALA A 29 -1.30 -23.52 12.75
C ALA A 29 0.07 -24.21 12.58
N MET A 30 1.12 -23.65 13.18
CA MET A 30 2.49 -24.20 13.14
C MET A 30 2.62 -25.53 13.90
N MET A 31 1.92 -25.65 15.03
CA MET A 31 1.84 -26.89 15.80
C MET A 31 1.12 -27.98 15.02
N ASN A 32 0.01 -27.65 14.34
CA ASN A 32 -0.70 -28.60 13.48
C ASN A 32 0.16 -29.04 12.30
N GLN A 33 0.96 -28.13 11.72
CA GLN A 33 1.93 -28.50 10.69
C GLN A 33 2.97 -29.48 11.22
N SER A 34 3.52 -29.22 12.41
CA SER A 34 4.50 -30.11 13.05
C SER A 34 3.93 -31.50 13.33
N LEU A 35 2.67 -31.58 13.73
CA LEU A 35 1.96 -32.85 13.94
C LEU A 35 1.77 -33.62 12.64
N ARG A 36 1.51 -32.93 11.51
CA ARG A 36 1.45 -33.56 10.18
C ARG A 36 2.79 -34.16 9.80
N ASP A 37 3.87 -33.39 9.92
CA ASP A 37 5.24 -33.84 9.60
C ASP A 37 5.67 -35.06 10.46
N ILE A 38 5.28 -35.09 11.74
CA ILE A 38 5.51 -36.25 12.61
C ILE A 38 4.71 -37.46 12.13
N SER A 39 3.43 -37.27 11.81
CA SER A 39 2.53 -38.33 11.34
C SER A 39 3.06 -38.98 10.05
N ASP A 40 3.61 -38.19 9.14
CA ASP A 40 4.23 -38.67 7.90
C ASP A 40 5.44 -39.59 8.15
N ARG A 41 6.24 -39.32 9.20
CA ARG A 41 7.46 -40.09 9.48
C ARG A 41 7.31 -41.20 10.51
N ALA A 42 6.31 -41.10 11.36
CA ALA A 42 5.98 -42.08 12.37
C ALA A 42 4.46 -42.16 12.45
N PRO A 43 3.83 -42.99 11.60
CA PRO A 43 2.39 -43.12 11.53
C PRO A 43 1.83 -43.30 12.92
N LEU A 44 1.10 -42.29 13.38
CA LEU A 44 0.54 -42.30 14.72
C LEU A 44 -0.59 -43.33 14.73
N ARG A 45 -0.55 -44.25 15.70
CA ARG A 45 -1.57 -45.30 15.80
C ARG A 45 -2.93 -44.65 15.99
N LYS A 46 -3.81 -44.80 15.01
CA LYS A 46 -5.21 -44.40 15.10
C LYS A 46 -6.04 -45.66 15.27
N SER A 47 -6.63 -45.83 16.44
CA SER A 47 -7.75 -46.75 16.61
C SER A 47 -9.01 -46.05 16.09
N ALA A 48 -9.63 -46.63 15.07
CA ALA A 48 -10.95 -46.28 14.60
C ALA A 48 -11.85 -47.50 14.82
N ILE A 49 -12.97 -47.29 15.51
CA ILE A 49 -14.05 -48.28 15.53
C ILE A 49 -14.74 -48.11 14.20
N VAL A 50 -14.69 -49.13 13.34
CA VAL A 50 -15.44 -49.11 12.10
C VAL A 50 -16.65 -50.02 12.29
N PRO A 51 -17.88 -49.47 12.23
CA PRO A 51 -19.08 -50.27 12.44
C PRO A 51 -19.24 -51.26 11.29
N PHE A 52 -19.26 -52.56 11.62
CA PHE A 52 -19.70 -53.58 10.68
C PHE A 52 -21.22 -53.61 10.66
N VAL A 53 -21.81 -53.47 9.47
CA VAL A 53 -23.19 -53.88 9.23
C VAL A 53 -23.20 -55.32 8.74
N GLU A 54 -24.31 -56.03 8.96
CA GLU A 54 -24.43 -57.43 8.55
C GLU A 54 -24.03 -57.60 7.07
N TYR A 55 -23.16 -58.58 6.77
CA TYR A 55 -22.64 -58.89 5.43
C TYR A 55 -21.65 -57.89 4.80
N THR A 56 -21.20 -56.83 5.49
CA THR A 56 -20.10 -56.01 4.96
C THR A 56 -18.75 -56.70 5.15
N THR A 57 -18.08 -57.01 4.02
CA THR A 57 -16.69 -57.46 3.98
C THR A 57 -15.74 -56.36 3.50
N ASP A 58 -16.28 -55.29 2.93
CA ASP A 58 -15.53 -54.15 2.41
C ASP A 58 -15.64 -52.95 3.36
N LEU A 59 -14.47 -52.42 3.74
CA LEU A 59 -14.32 -51.26 4.59
C LEU A 59 -13.94 -50.06 3.73
N ASP A 60 -14.77 -49.02 3.68
CA ASP A 60 -14.37 -47.77 3.03
C ASP A 60 -13.24 -47.10 3.82
N VAL A 61 -12.07 -47.04 3.20
CA VAL A 61 -10.84 -46.41 3.67
C VAL A 61 -10.46 -45.19 2.82
N SER A 62 -11.35 -44.66 1.98
CA SER A 62 -11.14 -43.49 1.09
C SER A 62 -10.64 -42.22 1.79
N GLY A 63 -10.69 -42.16 3.12
CA GLY A 63 -10.13 -41.06 3.94
C GLY A 63 -8.80 -41.36 4.65
N LEU A 64 -8.17 -42.52 4.41
CA LEU A 64 -7.02 -43.01 5.17
C LEU A 64 -5.79 -43.22 4.25
N SER A 65 -4.72 -42.45 4.49
CA SER A 65 -3.51 -42.51 3.64
C SER A 65 -2.57 -43.69 3.98
N TYR A 66 -2.61 -44.19 5.22
CA TYR A 66 -1.87 -45.36 5.70
C TYR A 66 -2.65 -46.00 6.85
N PHE A 67 -2.88 -47.31 6.79
CA PHE A 67 -3.46 -48.06 7.89
C PHE A 67 -2.79 -49.44 8.01
N ASP A 68 -2.70 -49.94 9.24
CA ASP A 68 -2.19 -51.26 9.59
C ASP A 68 -3.26 -51.94 10.46
N ILE A 69 -3.79 -53.08 10.00
CA ILE A 69 -4.84 -53.81 10.71
C ILE A 69 -4.13 -54.76 11.67
N ARG A 70 -4.08 -54.38 12.94
CA ARG A 70 -3.42 -55.21 13.96
C ARG A 70 -4.36 -56.17 14.66
N ASP A 71 -5.60 -55.76 14.89
CA ASP A 71 -6.61 -56.55 15.58
C ASP A 71 -8.00 -56.13 15.10
N VAL A 72 -8.94 -57.08 15.09
CA VAL A 72 -10.37 -56.82 14.79
C VAL A 72 -11.17 -57.39 15.96
N GLU A 73 -11.76 -56.50 16.76
CA GLU A 73 -12.63 -56.87 17.86
C GLU A 73 -14.07 -57.03 17.37
N PHE A 74 -14.69 -58.18 17.66
CA PHE A 74 -16.08 -58.45 17.33
C PHE A 74 -16.97 -58.35 18.58
N PRO A 75 -18.18 -57.75 18.50
CA PRO A 75 -19.09 -57.70 19.63
C PRO A 75 -19.52 -59.11 20.08
N VAL A 76 -19.61 -59.27 21.40
CA VAL A 76 -19.53 -60.52 22.20
C VAL A 76 -20.77 -61.44 22.10
N CYS A 77 -21.43 -61.55 20.95
CA CYS A 77 -22.66 -62.32 20.80
C CYS A 77 -22.49 -63.67 20.09
N SER A 78 -21.31 -64.00 19.56
CA SER A 78 -21.01 -65.33 19.01
C SER A 78 -20.04 -66.08 19.91
N THR A 79 -20.34 -67.34 20.20
CA THR A 79 -19.45 -68.24 20.96
C THR A 79 -18.15 -68.61 20.22
N GLN A 80 -17.95 -68.06 19.02
CA GLN A 80 -16.74 -68.20 18.21
C GLN A 80 -16.43 -66.85 17.55
N THR A 81 -15.24 -66.32 17.81
CA THR A 81 -14.71 -65.09 17.21
C THR A 81 -14.29 -65.38 15.76
N PRO A 82 -14.83 -64.69 14.74
CA PRO A 82 -14.37 -64.84 13.37
C PRO A 82 -12.87 -64.54 13.28
N THR A 83 -12.12 -65.34 12.54
CA THR A 83 -10.71 -65.08 12.24
C THR A 83 -10.55 -64.54 10.82
N ILE A 84 -9.70 -63.53 10.65
CA ILE A 84 -9.38 -63.00 9.32
C ILE A 84 -8.48 -64.00 8.61
N ARG A 85 -8.96 -64.59 7.52
CA ARG A 85 -8.19 -65.50 6.66
C ARG A 85 -7.20 -64.72 5.81
N SER A 86 -7.69 -63.67 5.17
CA SER A 86 -6.91 -62.78 4.33
C SER A 86 -7.54 -61.40 4.26
N HIS A 87 -6.81 -60.42 3.75
CA HIS A 87 -7.36 -59.12 3.42
C HIS A 87 -6.75 -58.65 2.11
N SER A 88 -7.47 -57.81 1.38
CA SER A 88 -7.00 -57.19 0.15
C SER A 88 -7.47 -55.75 0.06
N LEU A 89 -6.64 -54.91 -0.54
CA LEU A 89 -6.98 -53.53 -0.88
C LEU A 89 -7.48 -53.49 -2.32
N ASN A 90 -8.69 -52.98 -2.53
CA ASN A 90 -9.27 -52.76 -3.84
C ASN A 90 -9.72 -51.30 -3.96
N GLY A 91 -8.82 -50.44 -4.46
CA GLY A 91 -9.02 -48.99 -4.46
C GLY A 91 -9.11 -48.45 -3.04
N ASP A 92 -10.20 -47.73 -2.76
CA ASP A 92 -10.50 -47.14 -1.46
C ASP A 92 -11.20 -48.11 -0.50
N TYR A 93 -11.30 -49.40 -0.84
CA TYR A 93 -11.94 -50.39 0.01
C TYR A 93 -10.93 -51.44 0.49
N LEU A 94 -10.94 -51.69 1.79
CA LEU A 94 -10.27 -52.84 2.39
C LEU A 94 -11.28 -53.99 2.49
N ALA A 95 -11.08 -55.00 1.66
CA ALA A 95 -11.83 -56.25 1.72
C ALA A 95 -11.22 -57.19 2.76
N LEU A 96 -12.03 -57.67 3.70
CA LEU A 96 -11.66 -58.67 4.71
C LEU A 96 -12.30 -60.02 4.35
N ASP A 97 -11.47 -61.02 4.08
CA ASP A 97 -11.89 -62.41 3.97
C ASP A 97 -11.92 -63.03 5.37
N LEU A 98 -13.12 -63.21 5.90
CA LEU A 98 -13.35 -63.80 7.21
C LEU A 98 -13.59 -65.32 7.07
N ASP A 99 -13.11 -66.10 8.04
CA ASP A 99 -13.37 -67.55 8.12
C ASP A 99 -14.88 -67.87 8.13
N ARG A 100 -15.68 -66.93 8.65
CA ARG A 100 -17.14 -66.91 8.64
C ARG A 100 -17.64 -65.48 8.54
N ILE A 101 -18.67 -65.28 7.72
CA ILE A 101 -19.35 -63.99 7.61
C ILE A 101 -20.12 -63.74 8.92
N PRO A 102 -19.92 -62.62 9.62
CA PRO A 102 -20.69 -62.28 10.81
C PRO A 102 -22.17 -62.18 10.44
N LYS A 103 -22.99 -63.06 11.02
CA LYS A 103 -24.44 -63.07 10.84
C LYS A 103 -25.09 -62.48 12.09
N ILE A 104 -25.69 -61.30 11.97
CA ILE A 104 -26.45 -60.69 13.05
C ILE A 104 -27.79 -61.41 13.08
N THR A 105 -27.85 -62.49 13.85
CA THR A 105 -29.12 -63.21 14.00
C THR A 105 -30.02 -62.39 14.92
N HIS A 106 -31.00 -61.69 14.35
CA HIS A 106 -31.99 -60.94 15.11
C HIS A 106 -32.89 -61.93 15.84
N ARG A 107 -32.50 -62.32 17.06
CA ARG A 107 -33.24 -63.31 17.84
C ARG A 107 -34.46 -62.65 18.45
N THR A 108 -35.60 -62.71 17.76
CA THR A 108 -36.90 -62.48 18.41
C THR A 108 -37.17 -63.65 19.34
N THR A 109 -37.88 -63.40 20.44
CA THR A 109 -38.20 -64.39 21.48
C THR A 109 -39.06 -65.56 20.99
N SER A 110 -39.49 -65.60 19.72
CA SER A 110 -40.39 -66.61 19.15
C SER A 110 -39.80 -67.51 18.05
N GLY A 111 -38.53 -67.37 17.65
CA GLY A 111 -37.84 -68.41 16.86
C GLY A 111 -38.25 -68.60 15.38
N THR A 112 -38.79 -67.58 14.71
CA THR A 112 -39.00 -67.60 13.25
C THR A 112 -38.46 -66.34 12.59
N ASP A 113 -37.61 -66.53 11.56
CA ASP A 113 -37.01 -65.46 10.74
C ASP A 113 -38.11 -64.70 9.99
N ALA A 114 -38.21 -63.39 10.21
CA ALA A 114 -39.14 -62.52 9.50
C ALA A 114 -38.50 -62.01 8.19
N SER A 115 -39.16 -62.27 7.07
CA SER A 115 -38.82 -61.74 5.74
C SER A 115 -38.86 -60.21 5.71
N THR A 116 -37.82 -59.60 5.13
CA THR A 116 -37.73 -58.18 4.78
C THR A 116 -38.94 -57.71 3.96
N GLY A 117 -39.69 -56.73 4.47
CA GLY A 117 -40.83 -56.11 3.77
C GLY A 117 -40.44 -54.81 3.08
N THR A 118 -40.81 -54.66 1.81
CA THR A 118 -40.62 -53.45 0.98
C THR A 118 -41.80 -52.48 1.15
N LEU A 119 -41.54 -51.18 1.29
CA LEU A 119 -42.54 -50.10 1.38
C LEU A 119 -42.62 -49.30 0.06
N THR A 120 -43.82 -48.88 -0.39
CA THR A 120 -44.04 -48.11 -1.64
C THR A 120 -45.18 -47.07 -1.51
N GLY A 121 -45.04 -45.86 -2.10
CA GLY A 121 -46.06 -44.77 -2.16
C GLY A 121 -45.58 -43.44 -2.85
N THR A 122 -46.49 -42.50 -3.20
CA THR A 122 -46.16 -41.16 -3.80
C THR A 122 -45.82 -40.10 -2.77
N VAL A 123 -44.87 -39.22 -3.09
CA VAL A 123 -44.49 -38.03 -2.31
C VAL A 123 -44.81 -36.78 -3.13
N THR A 124 -45.73 -35.93 -2.65
CA THR A 124 -45.99 -34.62 -3.27
C THR A 124 -45.36 -33.53 -2.40
N PHE A 125 -44.49 -32.71 -2.99
CA PHE A 125 -43.89 -31.55 -2.31
C PHE A 125 -44.73 -30.30 -2.60
N THR A 126 -45.22 -29.64 -1.56
CA THR A 126 -45.75 -28.27 -1.70
C THR A 126 -44.57 -27.30 -1.64
N ASN A 127 -44.43 -26.45 -2.66
CA ASN A 127 -43.31 -25.50 -2.77
C ASN A 127 -43.17 -24.68 -1.47
N GLY A 128 -42.00 -24.75 -0.82
CA GLY A 128 -41.71 -24.06 0.44
C GLY A 128 -42.14 -24.77 1.74
N SER A 129 -42.66 -26.00 1.69
CA SER A 129 -43.04 -26.79 2.89
C SER A 129 -41.97 -27.81 3.30
N ARG A 130 -41.82 -28.03 4.61
CA ARG A 130 -41.03 -29.13 5.22
C ARG A 130 -41.82 -30.43 5.41
N ALA A 131 -43.12 -30.45 5.13
CA ALA A 131 -43.99 -31.61 5.35
C ALA A 131 -44.39 -32.26 4.02
N VAL A 132 -44.27 -33.59 3.96
CA VAL A 132 -44.76 -34.45 2.86
C VAL A 132 -46.08 -35.08 3.27
N THR A 133 -47.11 -35.03 2.41
CA THR A 133 -48.32 -35.85 2.56
C THR A 133 -48.64 -36.56 1.24
N GLY A 134 -48.78 -37.88 1.28
CA GLY A 134 -49.19 -38.70 0.14
C GLY A 134 -50.28 -39.71 0.51
N VAL A 135 -51.17 -40.01 -0.44
CA VAL A 135 -52.21 -41.06 -0.32
C VAL A 135 -52.24 -41.84 -1.64
N GLY A 136 -52.17 -43.18 -1.58
CA GLY A 136 -52.39 -44.07 -2.73
C GLY A 136 -51.29 -45.10 -3.00
N THR A 137 -51.71 -46.29 -3.43
CA THR A 137 -50.91 -47.51 -3.68
C THR A 137 -50.26 -47.53 -5.07
N LEU A 138 -48.94 -47.82 -5.09
CA LEU A 138 -48.03 -48.26 -6.19
C LEU A 138 -47.09 -47.20 -6.83
N PHE A 139 -45.77 -47.43 -6.71
CA PHE A 139 -44.71 -47.04 -7.66
C PHE A 139 -43.71 -48.18 -7.87
N THR A 140 -43.17 -48.23 -9.08
CA THR A 140 -41.86 -48.80 -9.43
C THR A 140 -40.95 -47.63 -9.79
N THR A 141 -39.90 -47.40 -9.03
CA THR A 141 -38.71 -46.73 -9.56
C THR A 141 -37.55 -47.69 -9.36
N GLU A 142 -36.82 -47.97 -10.44
CA GLU A 142 -35.56 -48.67 -10.36
C GLU A 142 -34.60 -47.81 -9.54
N LEU A 143 -34.31 -48.28 -8.32
CA LEU A 143 -33.11 -47.90 -7.60
C LEU A 143 -31.93 -48.32 -8.48
N LYS A 144 -31.38 -47.37 -9.25
CA LYS A 144 -30.11 -47.60 -9.93
C LYS A 144 -29.05 -47.86 -8.86
N ASN A 145 -28.65 -49.12 -8.74
CA ASN A 145 -27.33 -49.49 -8.25
C ASN A 145 -26.29 -48.93 -9.23
N ASN A 146 -26.01 -47.64 -9.16
CA ASN A 146 -24.70 -47.16 -9.54
C ASN A 146 -23.84 -47.28 -8.29
N TYR A 147 -22.93 -48.25 -8.34
CA TYR A 147 -21.74 -48.32 -7.51
C TYR A 147 -21.23 -46.89 -7.22
N GLU A 148 -21.25 -46.46 -5.95
CA GLU A 148 -20.16 -45.71 -5.29
C GLU A 148 -20.53 -44.97 -3.99
N HIS A 149 -21.79 -44.85 -3.56
CA HIS A 149 -22.08 -44.17 -2.28
C HIS A 149 -23.08 -44.92 -1.38
N THR A 150 -22.54 -45.60 -0.38
CA THR A 150 -23.25 -46.16 0.78
C THR A 150 -23.51 -45.07 1.81
N ASN A 151 -24.77 -44.61 1.94
CA ASN A 151 -25.46 -44.30 3.21
C ASN A 151 -26.78 -43.55 2.98
N GLY A 152 -27.90 -44.29 3.03
CA GLY A 152 -29.27 -43.77 3.15
C GLY A 152 -29.81 -43.03 1.92
N ASP A 153 -30.85 -43.58 1.31
CA ASP A 153 -31.49 -43.09 0.08
C ASP A 153 -31.74 -41.58 0.11
N LEU A 154 -30.96 -40.82 -0.68
CA LEU A 154 -31.10 -39.38 -0.86
C LEU A 154 -32.19 -39.09 -1.90
N ILE A 155 -33.10 -38.19 -1.56
CA ILE A 155 -34.19 -37.73 -2.43
C ILE A 155 -33.90 -36.29 -2.86
N CYS A 156 -33.83 -36.05 -4.17
CA CYS A 156 -33.71 -34.72 -4.77
C CYS A 156 -34.99 -34.39 -5.54
N PRO A 157 -35.84 -33.47 -5.06
CA PRO A 157 -37.15 -33.20 -5.68
C PRO A 157 -37.08 -32.64 -7.11
N SER A 158 -36.00 -31.93 -7.46
CA SER A 158 -35.74 -31.41 -8.81
C SER A 158 -34.24 -31.14 -9.03
N ALA A 159 -33.79 -31.11 -10.29
CA ALA A 159 -32.44 -30.64 -10.61
C ALA A 159 -32.17 -29.26 -9.98
N ASN A 160 -31.01 -29.08 -9.36
CA ASN A 160 -30.60 -27.88 -8.61
C ASN A 160 -31.38 -27.61 -7.32
N SER A 161 -31.95 -28.65 -6.69
CA SER A 161 -32.56 -28.54 -5.35
C SER A 161 -31.72 -29.24 -4.28
N ARG A 162 -32.03 -28.96 -3.01
CA ARG A 162 -31.36 -29.56 -1.85
C ARG A 162 -31.64 -31.07 -1.78
N TYR A 163 -30.62 -31.83 -1.40
CA TYR A 163 -30.75 -33.27 -1.17
C TYR A 163 -31.23 -33.56 0.25
N TYR A 164 -32.18 -34.49 0.37
CA TYR A 164 -32.77 -34.88 1.64
C TYR A 164 -32.54 -36.37 1.92
N GLN A 165 -32.19 -36.71 3.16
CA GLN A 165 -32.12 -38.10 3.62
C GLN A 165 -33.37 -38.44 4.42
N VAL A 166 -33.88 -39.66 4.25
CA VAL A 166 -34.97 -40.17 5.10
C VAL A 166 -34.43 -40.41 6.52
N ALA A 167 -34.89 -39.62 7.48
CA ALA A 167 -34.46 -39.71 8.88
C ALA A 167 -35.17 -40.86 9.61
N TYR A 168 -36.50 -40.95 9.47
CA TYR A 168 -37.31 -42.07 9.95
C TYR A 168 -38.72 -42.04 9.34
N CYS A 169 -39.42 -43.16 9.41
CA CYS A 169 -40.83 -43.28 9.01
C CYS A 169 -41.70 -43.11 10.26
N SER A 170 -42.42 -42.00 10.38
CA SER A 170 -43.25 -41.73 11.58
C SER A 170 -44.59 -42.47 11.55
N SER A 171 -45.02 -42.94 10.38
CA SER A 171 -46.20 -43.79 10.19
C SER A 171 -46.14 -44.50 8.83
N ALA A 172 -47.09 -45.40 8.54
CA ALA A 172 -47.19 -46.07 7.24
C ALA A 172 -47.39 -45.13 6.03
N THR A 173 -47.62 -43.83 6.26
CA THR A 173 -47.87 -42.83 5.20
C THR A 173 -47.04 -41.55 5.36
N ALA A 174 -46.09 -41.49 6.30
CA ALA A 174 -45.32 -40.28 6.59
C ALA A 174 -43.83 -40.55 6.79
N LEU A 175 -43.00 -39.93 5.94
CA LEU A 175 -41.54 -39.89 6.03
C LEU A 175 -41.09 -38.56 6.63
N VAL A 176 -40.17 -38.62 7.59
CA VAL A 176 -39.47 -37.44 8.10
C VAL A 176 -38.12 -37.34 7.39
N LEU A 177 -37.86 -36.21 6.75
CA LEU A 177 -36.65 -35.96 5.97
C LEU A 177 -35.70 -35.00 6.70
N THR A 178 -34.40 -35.23 6.60
CA THR A 178 -33.34 -34.33 7.08
C THR A 178 -32.52 -33.83 5.89
N GLU A 179 -32.30 -32.53 5.81
CA GLU A 179 -31.51 -31.89 4.76
C GLU A 179 -30.02 -32.21 4.94
N VAL A 180 -29.33 -32.60 3.86
CA VAL A 180 -27.93 -33.06 3.95
C VAL A 180 -26.96 -32.02 3.41
N PHE A 181 -27.17 -31.49 2.20
CA PHE A 181 -26.36 -30.40 1.63
C PHE A 181 -27.02 -29.76 0.38
N GLU A 182 -26.47 -28.61 -0.03
CA GLU A 182 -26.82 -27.84 -1.23
C GLU A 182 -25.65 -27.92 -2.23
N GLU A 183 -25.92 -28.26 -3.49
CA GLU A 183 -24.89 -28.40 -4.52
C GLU A 183 -24.42 -26.99 -4.95
N ALA A 184 -23.20 -26.62 -4.58
CA ALA A 184 -22.63 -25.33 -4.95
C ALA A 184 -22.29 -25.32 -6.44
N THR A 185 -22.95 -24.46 -7.21
CA THR A 185 -22.63 -24.22 -8.62
C THR A 185 -21.32 -23.43 -8.69
N VAL A 186 -20.19 -24.12 -8.85
CA VAL A 186 -18.92 -23.45 -9.19
C VAL A 186 -18.80 -23.47 -10.70
N ALA A 187 -19.07 -22.33 -11.33
CA ALA A 187 -18.78 -22.11 -12.74
C ALA A 187 -17.26 -22.05 -12.93
N ASP A 188 -16.64 -23.18 -13.30
CA ASP A 188 -15.24 -23.23 -13.68
C ASP A 188 -15.03 -22.45 -14.98
N THR A 189 -14.40 -21.28 -14.88
CA THR A 189 -14.15 -20.36 -16.00
C THR A 189 -12.68 -19.96 -16.12
N LEU A 190 -11.73 -20.78 -15.63
CA LEU A 190 -10.31 -20.47 -15.76
C LEU A 190 -9.48 -21.61 -16.38
N ASP A 191 -9.20 -21.37 -17.66
CA ASP A 191 -8.02 -21.80 -18.44
C ASP A 191 -6.87 -22.36 -17.59
N SER A 192 -6.71 -23.69 -17.63
CA SER A 192 -5.61 -24.40 -17.00
C SER A 192 -4.94 -25.37 -17.98
N THR A 193 -4.00 -24.83 -18.76
CA THR A 193 -2.91 -25.59 -19.40
C THR A 193 -1.78 -25.95 -18.42
N LEU A 194 -2.07 -26.00 -17.11
CA LEU A 194 -1.13 -26.48 -16.10
C LEU A 194 -1.32 -27.99 -15.89
N SER A 195 -0.42 -28.75 -16.51
CA SER A 195 0.11 -30.04 -16.06
C SER A 195 -0.76 -30.82 -15.08
N ARG A 196 -1.46 -31.83 -15.61
CA ARG A 196 -2.04 -32.94 -14.84
C ARG A 196 -0.92 -33.74 -14.14
N THR A 197 -0.43 -33.23 -13.02
CA THR A 197 -0.02 -34.08 -11.91
C THR A 197 -1.27 -34.34 -11.08
N HIS A 198 -1.88 -35.51 -11.28
CA HIS A 198 -2.84 -36.09 -10.34
C HIS A 198 -2.13 -36.29 -8.99
N ASP A 199 -2.08 -35.23 -8.18
CA ASP A 199 -1.71 -35.28 -6.77
C ASP A 199 -2.80 -34.63 -5.92
N SER A 200 -4.06 -34.90 -6.29
CA SER A 200 -5.25 -34.50 -5.55
C SER A 200 -5.92 -35.69 -4.85
N CYS A 201 -5.14 -36.67 -4.41
CA CYS A 201 -5.47 -37.35 -3.16
C CYS A 201 -5.12 -36.35 -2.07
N ALA A 202 -6.04 -35.43 -1.76
CA ALA A 202 -5.93 -34.58 -0.60
C ALA A 202 -5.68 -35.50 0.59
N ARG A 203 -4.42 -35.53 1.07
CA ARG A 203 -4.04 -36.27 2.26
C ARG A 203 -4.86 -35.68 3.39
N VAL A 204 -6.00 -36.29 3.69
CA VAL A 204 -6.76 -36.02 4.90
C VAL A 204 -5.95 -36.64 6.02
N HIS A 205 -4.85 -35.97 6.39
CA HIS A 205 -4.25 -36.12 7.69
C HIS A 205 -5.32 -35.63 8.66
N HIS A 206 -6.19 -36.54 9.06
CA HIS A 206 -6.98 -36.39 10.25
C HIS A 206 -5.99 -36.21 11.38
N SER A 207 -5.64 -34.95 11.64
CA SER A 207 -5.24 -34.50 12.95
C SER A 207 -6.42 -34.82 13.84
N LYS A 208 -6.50 -36.08 14.31
CA LYS A 208 -7.11 -36.32 15.60
C LYS A 208 -6.21 -35.50 16.50
N LEU A 209 -6.61 -34.25 16.71
CA LEU A 209 -6.00 -33.36 17.66
C LEU A 209 -5.84 -34.26 18.87
N TYR A 210 -4.60 -34.41 19.34
CA TYR A 210 -4.35 -34.97 20.66
C TYR A 210 -4.96 -33.96 21.64
N THR A 211 -6.28 -33.92 21.65
CA THR A 211 -7.08 -33.13 22.54
C THR A 211 -6.87 -33.80 23.85
N LEU A 212 -6.33 -33.03 24.78
CA LEU A 212 -6.68 -33.22 26.17
C LEU A 212 -8.18 -33.52 26.21
N THR A 213 -8.52 -34.77 26.48
CA THR A 213 -9.91 -35.20 26.33
C THR A 213 -10.56 -34.91 27.65
N VAL A 214 -11.13 -33.72 27.77
CA VAL A 214 -12.20 -33.50 28.74
C VAL A 214 -13.42 -34.16 28.14
N SER A 215 -13.99 -35.12 28.86
CA SER A 215 -15.29 -35.63 28.46
C SER A 215 -16.29 -34.48 28.43
N PRO A 216 -17.36 -34.56 27.62
CA PRO A 216 -18.47 -33.64 27.77
C PRO A 216 -18.87 -33.53 29.25
N VAL A 217 -19.11 -32.31 29.72
CA VAL A 217 -19.57 -32.09 31.08
C VAL A 217 -20.99 -32.64 31.18
N SER A 218 -21.21 -33.58 32.08
CA SER A 218 -22.52 -34.14 32.37
C SER A 218 -23.09 -33.46 33.61
N PHE A 219 -24.27 -32.85 33.48
CA PHE A 219 -24.98 -32.18 34.56
C PHE A 219 -26.12 -33.06 35.08
N GLN A 220 -26.29 -33.09 36.39
CA GLN A 220 -27.44 -33.68 37.05
C GLN A 220 -28.00 -32.71 38.09
N GLY A 221 -29.19 -32.18 37.81
CA GLY A 221 -29.86 -31.15 38.62
C GLY A 221 -31.12 -30.57 37.97
N TYR A 222 -31.75 -29.61 38.63
CA TYR A 222 -32.96 -28.90 38.20
C TYR A 222 -32.78 -27.38 37.99
N GLY A 223 -31.70 -26.82 38.52
CA GLY A 223 -31.28 -25.42 38.47
C GLY A 223 -30.43 -25.14 37.25
N LEU A 224 -29.64 -24.06 37.30
CA LEU A 224 -28.83 -23.62 36.16
C LEU A 224 -27.72 -24.64 35.84
N ASN A 225 -27.54 -24.94 34.56
CA ASN A 225 -26.42 -25.72 34.03
C ASN A 225 -25.52 -24.79 33.20
N ASP A 226 -24.64 -24.08 33.87
CA ASP A 226 -23.87 -22.99 33.28
C ASP A 226 -22.38 -23.03 33.66
N ILE A 227 -21.89 -24.19 34.13
CA ILE A 227 -20.48 -24.39 34.36
C ILE A 227 -19.74 -24.48 33.02
N THR A 228 -18.66 -23.74 32.90
CA THR A 228 -17.67 -23.89 31.84
C THR A 228 -16.38 -24.41 32.46
N VAL A 229 -15.95 -25.59 32.02
CA VAL A 229 -14.68 -26.17 32.46
C VAL A 229 -13.57 -25.66 31.55
N GLY A 230 -12.64 -24.90 32.13
CA GLY A 230 -11.37 -24.58 31.50
C GLY A 230 -10.33 -25.60 31.93
N TYR A 231 -9.53 -26.10 31.00
CA TYR A 231 -8.63 -27.20 31.30
C TYR A 231 -7.22 -26.94 30.76
N ASP A 232 -6.26 -26.92 31.69
CA ASP A 232 -4.83 -27.02 31.44
C ASP A 232 -4.30 -28.23 32.23
N TYR A 233 -4.92 -29.40 32.04
CA TYR A 233 -4.63 -30.57 32.88
C TYR A 233 -3.15 -30.94 32.87
N THR A 234 -2.50 -30.87 34.03
CA THR A 234 -1.07 -31.15 34.23
C THR A 234 -0.82 -32.53 34.87
N GLY A 235 -1.88 -33.24 35.25
CA GLY A 235 -1.77 -34.54 35.89
C GLY A 235 -1.35 -35.66 34.93
N THR A 236 -0.79 -36.74 35.48
CA THR A 236 -0.27 -37.89 34.70
C THR A 236 -1.24 -39.06 34.63
N THR A 237 -2.34 -39.02 35.36
CA THR A 237 -3.38 -40.07 35.43
C THR A 237 -4.71 -39.53 34.94
N THR A 238 -5.63 -40.39 34.53
CA THR A 238 -7.02 -39.97 34.28
C THR A 238 -7.70 -39.66 35.61
N LEU A 239 -8.39 -38.53 35.71
CA LEU A 239 -9.15 -38.12 36.89
C LEU A 239 -10.62 -37.85 36.53
N ASN A 240 -11.52 -38.11 37.48
CA ASN A 240 -12.96 -37.95 37.32
C ASN A 240 -13.43 -36.86 38.27
N TYR A 241 -13.67 -35.68 37.72
CA TYR A 241 -14.10 -34.56 38.53
C TYR A 241 -15.59 -34.61 38.81
N VAL A 242 -15.94 -34.26 40.04
CA VAL A 242 -17.31 -33.97 40.46
C VAL A 242 -17.31 -32.59 41.10
N VAL A 243 -18.14 -31.69 40.61
CA VAL A 243 -18.39 -30.38 41.20
C VAL A 243 -19.83 -30.38 41.68
N LYS A 244 -20.09 -30.19 42.98
CA LYS A 244 -21.42 -30.37 43.58
C LYS A 244 -21.85 -29.16 44.40
N ILE A 245 -23.05 -28.64 44.17
CA ILE A 245 -23.62 -27.57 44.99
C ILE A 245 -23.95 -28.08 46.39
N THR A 246 -23.40 -27.41 47.40
CA THR A 246 -23.58 -27.72 48.83
C THR A 246 -24.34 -26.64 49.58
N THR A 247 -24.53 -25.46 48.99
CA THR A 247 -25.41 -24.43 49.54
C THR A 247 -26.00 -23.59 48.41
N ALA A 248 -27.33 -23.49 48.35
CA ALA A 248 -28.03 -22.52 47.51
C ALA A 248 -28.35 -21.26 48.34
N ALA A 249 -27.80 -20.11 47.98
CA ALA A 249 -27.89 -18.87 48.76
C ALA A 249 -27.75 -17.61 47.88
N ALA A 250 -27.50 -16.45 48.50
CA ALA A 250 -27.16 -15.22 47.78
C ALA A 250 -25.83 -15.33 47.01
N THR A 251 -24.99 -16.30 47.37
CA THR A 251 -23.90 -16.82 46.55
C THR A 251 -23.87 -18.31 46.81
N ASP A 252 -24.13 -19.08 45.77
CA ASP A 252 -24.13 -20.53 45.88
C ASP A 252 -22.72 -21.03 46.20
N LYS A 253 -22.64 -22.16 46.88
CA LYS A 253 -21.38 -22.81 47.24
C LYS A 253 -21.34 -24.22 46.68
N TYR A 254 -20.15 -24.64 46.28
CA TYR A 254 -19.88 -25.97 45.77
C TYR A 254 -18.72 -26.63 46.51
N ASP A 255 -18.75 -27.96 46.50
CA ASP A 255 -17.62 -28.82 46.83
C ASP A 255 -17.11 -29.42 45.52
N TRP A 256 -15.83 -29.79 45.46
CA TRP A 256 -15.32 -30.51 44.31
C TRP A 256 -14.39 -31.66 44.70
N SER A 257 -14.30 -32.63 43.80
CA SER A 257 -13.58 -33.89 43.91
C SER A 257 -12.91 -34.20 42.58
N ASP A 258 -11.74 -34.84 42.58
CA ASP A 258 -11.06 -35.37 41.39
C ASP A 258 -11.09 -36.91 41.27
N ASP A 259 -11.68 -37.60 42.25
CA ASP A 259 -11.73 -39.07 42.38
C ASP A 259 -13.13 -39.65 42.18
N GLY A 260 -14.04 -38.88 41.56
CA GLY A 260 -15.40 -39.31 41.27
C GLY A 260 -16.38 -39.13 42.44
N GLY A 261 -16.06 -38.23 43.39
CA GLY A 261 -16.90 -37.93 44.55
C GLY A 261 -16.66 -38.87 45.73
N VAL A 262 -15.53 -39.58 45.77
CA VAL A 262 -15.14 -40.45 46.89
C VAL A 262 -14.57 -39.60 48.03
N THR A 263 -13.71 -38.64 47.70
CA THR A 263 -13.21 -37.61 48.61
C THR A 263 -13.46 -36.21 48.03
N TRP A 264 -13.53 -35.20 48.90
CA TRP A 264 -13.76 -33.81 48.50
C TRP A 264 -12.48 -33.01 48.77
N ASP A 265 -11.81 -32.59 47.70
CA ASP A 265 -10.55 -31.84 47.75
C ASP A 265 -10.76 -30.42 48.30
N ALA A 266 -11.92 -29.82 48.03
CA ALA A 266 -12.35 -28.59 48.68
C ALA A 266 -13.86 -28.57 48.90
N THR A 267 -14.28 -27.89 49.97
CA THR A 267 -15.68 -27.78 50.37
C THR A 267 -16.09 -26.32 50.55
N ALA A 268 -17.36 -26.02 50.29
CA ALA A 268 -18.01 -24.73 50.48
C ALA A 268 -17.33 -23.57 49.72
N VAL A 269 -16.81 -23.83 48.53
CA VAL A 269 -16.21 -22.85 47.62
C VAL A 269 -17.32 -22.03 46.97
N ASN A 270 -17.18 -20.71 46.92
CA ASN A 270 -18.20 -19.85 46.30
C ASN A 270 -18.23 -20.03 44.77
N CYS A 271 -19.42 -20.14 44.18
CA CYS A 271 -19.61 -20.01 42.74
C CYS A 271 -19.17 -18.61 42.28
N SER A 272 -18.41 -18.55 41.18
CA SER A 272 -17.80 -17.30 40.69
C SER A 272 -17.83 -17.21 39.18
N THR A 273 -18.10 -16.00 38.68
CA THR A 273 -18.00 -15.65 37.25
C THR A 273 -16.55 -15.46 36.79
N THR A 274 -15.60 -15.57 37.71
CA THR A 274 -14.16 -15.65 37.42
C THR A 274 -13.68 -17.09 37.58
N ALA A 275 -12.63 -17.46 36.85
CA ALA A 275 -12.09 -18.83 36.88
C ALA A 275 -11.60 -19.21 38.29
N ALA A 276 -12.27 -20.20 38.88
CA ALA A 276 -11.83 -20.85 40.10
C ALA A 276 -10.90 -22.02 39.75
N GLN A 277 -9.72 -22.05 40.37
CA GLN A 277 -8.78 -23.16 40.23
C GLN A 277 -9.26 -24.36 41.05
N LEU A 278 -9.30 -25.52 40.43
CA LEU A 278 -9.32 -26.81 41.09
C LEU A 278 -7.84 -27.23 41.30
N ASN A 279 -7.52 -28.51 41.15
CA ASN A 279 -6.14 -28.99 41.07
C ASN A 279 -5.72 -29.31 39.63
N ASN A 280 -4.43 -29.62 39.46
CA ASN A 280 -3.84 -30.07 38.20
C ASN A 280 -4.11 -29.14 37.00
N GLY A 281 -4.26 -27.82 37.22
CA GLY A 281 -4.55 -26.86 36.15
C GLY A 281 -5.97 -26.92 35.59
N VAL A 282 -6.89 -27.66 36.24
CA VAL A 282 -8.32 -27.63 35.91
C VAL A 282 -8.95 -26.40 36.57
N THR A 283 -9.82 -25.71 35.82
CA THR A 283 -10.56 -24.54 36.29
C THR A 283 -12.03 -24.67 35.96
N VAL A 284 -12.87 -24.03 36.77
CA VAL A 284 -14.30 -23.89 36.51
C VAL A 284 -14.70 -22.43 36.55
N VAL A 285 -15.55 -22.03 35.62
CA VAL A 285 -16.17 -20.70 35.55
C VAL A 285 -17.68 -20.92 35.55
N TRP A 286 -18.40 -20.13 36.33
CA TRP A 286 -19.86 -20.15 36.38
C TRP A 286 -20.40 -18.96 35.60
N ALA A 287 -21.49 -19.11 34.85
CA ALA A 287 -22.11 -17.95 34.22
C ALA A 287 -22.88 -17.08 35.24
N ALA A 288 -23.42 -17.70 36.30
CA ALA A 288 -24.04 -17.03 37.44
C ALA A 288 -23.46 -17.52 38.78
N SER A 289 -23.44 -16.67 39.80
CA SER A 289 -23.04 -17.06 41.17
C SER A 289 -24.21 -17.55 42.03
N THR A 290 -25.43 -17.57 41.47
CA THR A 290 -26.69 -17.93 42.15
C THR A 290 -27.64 -18.59 41.16
N GLY A 291 -28.59 -19.38 41.65
CA GLY A 291 -29.66 -19.98 40.84
C GLY A 291 -29.51 -21.49 40.65
N HIS A 292 -28.53 -22.09 41.32
CA HIS A 292 -28.36 -23.53 41.38
C HIS A 292 -29.17 -24.10 42.57
N THR A 293 -29.47 -25.39 42.55
CA THR A 293 -30.16 -26.06 43.66
C THR A 293 -29.22 -26.98 44.45
N LEU A 294 -29.56 -27.23 45.71
CA LEU A 294 -28.75 -28.06 46.59
C LEU A 294 -28.62 -29.50 46.05
N ASN A 295 -27.40 -30.05 46.09
CA ASN A 295 -27.01 -31.37 45.60
C ASN A 295 -26.92 -31.55 44.08
N GLU A 296 -27.03 -30.49 43.30
CA GLU A 296 -26.72 -30.56 41.87
C GLU A 296 -25.24 -30.80 41.65
N TYR A 297 -24.90 -31.50 40.58
CA TYR A 297 -23.52 -31.73 40.28
C TYR A 297 -23.21 -31.86 38.80
N TRP A 298 -21.96 -31.55 38.47
CA TRP A 298 -21.35 -31.72 37.18
C TRP A 298 -20.25 -32.76 37.29
N THR A 299 -20.23 -33.69 36.35
CA THR A 299 -19.16 -34.67 36.22
C THR A 299 -18.45 -34.52 34.90
N PHE A 300 -17.13 -34.66 34.92
CA PHE A 300 -16.31 -34.72 33.72
C PHE A 300 -15.01 -35.46 33.99
N THR A 301 -14.50 -36.16 32.99
CA THR A 301 -13.22 -36.86 33.05
C THR A 301 -12.18 -36.05 32.32
N VAL A 302 -11.01 -35.84 32.91
CA VAL A 302 -9.82 -35.32 32.24
C VAL A 302 -8.81 -36.45 32.09
N LYS A 303 -8.24 -36.56 30.88
CA LYS A 303 -7.18 -37.51 30.57
C LYS A 303 -5.85 -36.79 30.34
N PRO A 304 -4.72 -37.37 30.75
CA PRO A 304 -3.41 -36.87 30.37
C PRO A 304 -3.25 -36.90 28.84
N SER A 305 -2.32 -36.10 28.32
CA SER A 305 -1.97 -36.12 26.90
C SER A 305 -1.55 -37.53 26.47
N ASP A 306 -2.20 -38.06 25.42
CA ASP A 306 -1.83 -39.34 24.82
C ASP A 306 -0.54 -39.24 23.96
N LEU A 307 0.03 -38.03 23.78
CA LEU A 307 1.32 -37.87 23.10
C LEU A 307 2.45 -38.37 24.00
N PRO A 308 3.22 -39.39 23.61
CA PRO A 308 4.37 -39.80 24.40
C PRO A 308 5.39 -38.66 24.50
N PRO A 309 6.12 -38.49 25.62
CA PRO A 309 6.99 -37.33 25.87
C PRO A 309 7.98 -37.02 24.73
N LYS A 310 8.49 -38.06 24.07
CA LYS A 310 9.39 -37.93 22.91
C LYS A 310 8.75 -37.20 21.72
N TYR A 311 7.43 -37.31 21.52
CA TYR A 311 6.73 -36.60 20.45
C TYR A 311 6.39 -35.17 20.86
N GLU A 312 6.12 -34.92 22.14
CA GLU A 312 5.84 -33.57 22.66
C GLU A 312 7.04 -32.63 22.41
N GLU A 313 8.25 -33.11 22.68
CA GLU A 313 9.48 -32.36 22.39
C GLU A 313 9.63 -32.01 20.90
N VAL A 314 9.24 -32.94 20.02
CA VAL A 314 9.31 -32.75 18.57
C VAL A 314 8.22 -31.82 18.06
N VAL A 315 7.01 -31.88 18.63
CA VAL A 315 5.93 -30.92 18.33
C VAL A 315 6.34 -29.51 18.73
N ILE A 316 6.91 -29.32 19.93
CA ILE A 316 7.41 -28.01 20.37
C ILE A 316 8.51 -27.52 19.43
N SER A 317 9.50 -28.36 19.13
CA SER A 317 10.62 -28.00 18.26
C SER A 317 10.16 -27.67 16.84
N GLY A 318 9.19 -28.41 16.31
CA GLY A 318 8.60 -28.16 15.00
C GLY A 318 7.79 -26.87 14.99
N THR A 319 7.00 -26.61 16.03
CA THR A 319 6.18 -25.40 16.13
C THR A 319 7.08 -24.16 16.09
N VAL A 320 8.18 -24.20 16.85
CA VAL A 320 9.21 -23.15 16.88
C VAL A 320 9.87 -23.01 15.51
N ALA A 321 10.25 -24.12 14.88
CA ALA A 321 10.97 -24.09 13.60
C ALA A 321 10.09 -23.57 12.45
N HIS A 322 8.85 -24.04 12.34
CA HIS A 322 7.86 -23.59 11.34
C HIS A 322 7.52 -22.11 11.55
N ALA A 323 7.22 -21.69 12.79
CA ALA A 323 6.97 -20.29 13.11
C ALA A 323 8.17 -19.40 12.72
N ALA A 324 9.39 -19.81 13.08
CA ALA A 324 10.61 -19.07 12.76
C ALA A 324 10.84 -18.91 11.25
N GLN A 325 10.61 -19.98 10.47
CA GLN A 325 10.77 -19.97 9.01
C GLN A 325 9.73 -19.08 8.33
N GLU A 326 8.46 -19.21 8.73
CA GLU A 326 7.40 -18.42 8.10
C GLU A 326 7.50 -16.93 8.47
N TYR A 327 7.89 -16.57 9.69
CA TYR A 327 8.16 -15.16 10.02
C TYR A 327 9.34 -14.57 9.23
N LEU A 328 10.40 -15.36 9.06
CA LEU A 328 11.51 -14.97 8.21
C LEU A 328 11.03 -14.70 6.77
N ALA A 329 10.21 -15.59 6.21
CA ALA A 329 9.71 -15.48 4.84
C ALA A 329 8.67 -14.36 4.67
N ASN A 330 7.62 -14.35 5.49
CA ASN A 330 6.46 -13.49 5.28
C ASN A 330 6.63 -12.10 5.87
N TYR A 331 7.25 -11.97 7.05
CA TYR A 331 7.35 -10.69 7.73
C TYR A 331 8.66 -9.97 7.38
N ILE A 332 9.79 -10.62 7.65
CA ILE A 332 11.11 -9.98 7.47
C ILE A 332 11.38 -9.69 6.00
N GLN A 333 11.24 -10.68 5.10
CA GLN A 333 11.53 -10.45 3.68
C GLN A 333 10.55 -9.47 3.04
N THR A 334 9.25 -9.54 3.33
CA THR A 334 8.27 -8.58 2.78
C THR A 334 8.58 -7.15 3.23
N LYS A 335 8.88 -6.94 4.52
CA LYS A 335 9.27 -5.62 5.01
C LYS A 335 10.57 -5.13 4.40
N LEU A 336 11.56 -6.02 4.26
CA LEU A 336 12.83 -5.71 3.62
C LEU A 336 12.63 -5.28 2.15
N THR A 337 11.89 -6.06 1.38
CA THR A 337 11.51 -5.74 -0.01
C THR A 337 10.76 -4.42 -0.12
N GLY A 338 9.86 -4.13 0.82
CA GLY A 338 9.16 -2.84 0.89
C GLY A 338 10.12 -1.66 1.12
N VAL A 339 11.07 -1.80 2.05
CA VAL A 339 12.09 -0.78 2.30
C VAL A 339 13.01 -0.61 1.09
N THR A 340 13.48 -1.69 0.47
CA THR A 340 14.31 -1.64 -0.74
C THR A 340 13.58 -0.92 -1.88
N THR A 341 12.29 -1.21 -2.09
CA THR A 341 11.46 -0.53 -3.10
C THR A 341 11.34 0.98 -2.83
N LEU A 342 11.07 1.37 -1.57
CA LEU A 342 10.98 2.78 -1.18
C LEU A 342 12.31 3.52 -1.40
N LEU A 343 13.42 2.88 -1.08
CA LEU A 343 14.75 3.45 -1.22
C LEU A 343 15.16 3.62 -2.69
N SER A 344 14.86 2.62 -3.53
CA SER A 344 15.05 2.70 -4.98
C SER A 344 14.21 3.83 -5.61
N THR A 345 12.96 3.98 -5.15
CA THR A 345 12.08 5.08 -5.58
C THR A 345 12.66 6.44 -5.19
N ALA A 346 13.08 6.59 -3.93
CA ALA A 346 13.71 7.83 -3.44
C ALA A 346 14.99 8.18 -4.20
N SER A 347 15.84 7.17 -4.48
CA SER A 347 17.06 7.32 -5.28
C SER A 347 16.77 7.81 -6.71
N THR A 348 15.74 7.25 -7.34
CA THR A 348 15.27 7.68 -8.68
C THR A 348 14.75 9.12 -8.66
N SER A 349 13.92 9.48 -7.68
CA SER A 349 13.42 10.85 -7.53
C SER A 349 14.54 11.86 -7.31
N ALA A 350 15.55 11.52 -6.50
CA ALA A 350 16.74 12.34 -6.31
C ALA A 350 17.53 12.48 -7.63
N GLY A 351 17.64 11.43 -8.43
CA GLY A 351 18.30 11.49 -9.74
C GLY A 351 17.58 12.42 -10.72
N ASN A 352 16.25 12.35 -10.77
CA ASN A 352 15.44 13.27 -11.58
C ASN A 352 15.60 14.73 -11.13
N LEU A 353 15.66 14.98 -9.81
CA LEU A 353 15.89 16.32 -9.29
C LEU A 353 17.30 16.83 -9.64
N ALA A 354 18.33 15.97 -9.57
CA ALA A 354 19.70 16.32 -9.95
C ALA A 354 19.79 16.71 -11.43
N ALA A 355 19.12 15.94 -12.31
CA ALA A 355 19.04 16.25 -13.73
C ALA A 355 18.35 17.59 -14.01
N ARG A 356 17.25 17.88 -13.30
CA ARG A 356 16.54 19.17 -13.42
C ARG A 356 17.38 20.36 -12.95
N ILE A 357 18.12 20.21 -11.85
CA ILE A 357 19.05 21.25 -11.37
C ILE A 357 20.16 21.48 -12.38
N THR A 358 20.72 20.42 -12.95
CA THR A 358 21.75 20.49 -14.00
C THR A 358 21.25 21.25 -15.22
N GLN A 359 20.03 20.97 -15.69
CA GLN A 359 19.42 21.69 -16.80
C GLN A 359 19.19 23.18 -16.46
N ALA A 360 18.67 23.47 -15.27
CA ALA A 360 18.46 24.85 -14.83
C ALA A 360 19.76 25.66 -14.80
N ILE A 361 20.88 25.05 -14.37
CA ILE A 361 22.22 25.64 -14.43
C ILE A 361 22.61 25.97 -15.88
N ALA A 362 22.39 25.04 -16.81
CA ALA A 362 22.71 25.24 -18.23
C ALA A 362 21.87 26.36 -18.87
N ASP A 363 20.58 26.43 -18.54
CA ASP A 363 19.67 27.46 -19.02
C ASP A 363 20.08 28.85 -18.48
N LEU A 364 20.42 28.94 -17.19
CA LEU A 364 20.90 30.18 -16.57
C LEU A 364 22.25 30.62 -17.15
N ALA A 365 23.18 29.69 -17.40
CA ALA A 365 24.44 30.01 -18.06
C ALA A 365 24.24 30.56 -19.48
N SER A 366 23.27 30.02 -20.21
CA SER A 366 22.90 30.51 -21.55
C SER A 366 22.28 31.91 -21.49
N LEU A 367 21.34 32.13 -20.55
CA LEU A 367 20.74 33.44 -20.30
C LEU A 367 21.81 34.48 -19.94
N ARG A 368 22.75 34.11 -19.08
CA ARG A 368 23.91 34.95 -18.73
C ARG A 368 24.68 35.35 -19.99
N ASN A 369 25.08 34.40 -20.82
CA ASN A 369 25.84 34.71 -22.05
C ASN A 369 25.10 35.68 -22.98
N ASN A 370 23.77 35.52 -23.12
CA ASN A 370 22.93 36.42 -23.91
C ASN A 370 22.87 37.83 -23.30
N ILE A 371 22.69 37.94 -21.98
CA ILE A 371 22.72 39.24 -21.27
C ILE A 371 24.08 39.92 -21.47
N GLY A 372 25.18 39.19 -21.27
CA GLY A 372 26.54 39.73 -21.46
C GLY A 372 26.77 40.25 -22.88
N THR A 373 26.33 39.51 -23.89
CA THR A 373 26.42 39.92 -25.32
C THR A 373 25.61 41.18 -25.60
N ASN A 374 24.37 41.25 -25.09
CA ASN A 374 23.50 42.42 -25.27
C ASN A 374 24.05 43.65 -24.55
N LEU A 375 24.57 43.49 -23.32
CA LEU A 375 25.21 44.58 -22.58
C LEU A 375 26.47 45.09 -23.30
N GLY A 376 27.28 44.20 -23.87
CA GLY A 376 28.43 44.58 -24.69
C GLY A 376 28.02 45.37 -25.93
N SER A 377 26.98 44.93 -26.64
CA SER A 377 26.44 45.62 -27.81
C SER A 377 25.88 47.01 -27.47
N LEU A 378 25.16 47.14 -26.36
CA LEU A 378 24.65 48.41 -25.87
C LEU A 378 25.78 49.36 -25.45
N GLY A 379 26.85 48.84 -24.85
CA GLY A 379 28.07 49.58 -24.54
C GLY A 379 28.72 50.18 -25.80
N MET A 380 28.96 49.36 -26.82
CA MET A 380 29.53 49.83 -28.09
C MET A 380 28.65 50.90 -28.77
N ALA A 381 27.33 50.73 -28.76
CA ALA A 381 26.40 51.71 -29.32
C ALA A 381 26.45 53.05 -28.55
N LEU A 382 26.59 53.00 -27.22
CA LEU A 382 26.72 54.20 -26.38
C LEU A 382 28.03 54.94 -26.66
N GLU A 383 29.15 54.22 -26.76
CA GLU A 383 30.46 54.79 -27.13
C GLU A 383 30.44 55.44 -28.51
N SER A 384 29.77 54.82 -29.49
CA SER A 384 29.57 55.39 -30.82
C SER A 384 28.74 56.68 -30.75
N ALA A 385 27.62 56.67 -30.02
CA ALA A 385 26.76 57.84 -29.87
C ALA A 385 27.47 59.01 -29.17
N GLU A 386 28.33 58.72 -28.20
CA GLU A 386 29.19 59.72 -27.54
C GLU A 386 30.22 60.31 -28.50
N THR A 387 30.84 59.47 -29.33
CA THR A 387 31.79 59.90 -30.37
C THR A 387 31.09 60.82 -31.39
N ASP A 388 29.92 60.42 -31.88
CA ASP A 388 29.13 61.21 -32.81
C ASP A 388 28.67 62.54 -32.19
N LEU A 389 28.21 62.52 -30.93
CA LEU A 389 27.83 63.74 -30.22
C LEU A 389 29.04 64.67 -30.03
N ALA A 390 30.21 64.15 -29.70
CA ALA A 390 31.44 64.94 -29.59
C ALA A 390 31.82 65.60 -30.92
N ALA A 391 31.66 64.89 -32.05
CA ALA A 391 31.89 65.44 -33.38
C ALA A 391 30.88 66.54 -33.73
N VAL A 392 29.60 66.35 -33.40
CA VAL A 392 28.53 67.36 -33.58
C VAL A 392 28.81 68.59 -32.73
N VAL A 393 29.18 68.42 -31.46
CA VAL A 393 29.53 69.53 -30.56
C VAL A 393 30.74 70.30 -31.10
N THR A 394 31.76 69.61 -31.61
CA THR A 394 32.95 70.25 -32.22
C THR A 394 32.57 71.06 -33.46
N THR A 395 31.74 70.50 -34.34
CA THR A 395 31.26 71.16 -35.56
C THR A 395 30.42 72.39 -35.22
N LEU A 396 29.47 72.26 -34.30
CA LEU A 396 28.64 73.37 -33.81
C LEU A 396 29.49 74.44 -33.14
N THR A 397 30.44 74.06 -32.28
CA THR A 397 31.34 75.02 -31.60
C THR A 397 32.15 75.82 -32.62
N THR A 398 32.69 75.15 -33.64
CA THR A 398 33.43 75.80 -34.72
C THR A 398 32.53 76.74 -35.52
N GLY A 399 31.35 76.27 -35.95
CA GLY A 399 30.38 77.07 -36.70
C GLY A 399 29.91 78.29 -35.90
N ILE A 400 29.54 78.10 -34.63
CA ILE A 400 29.17 79.17 -33.71
C ILE A 400 30.32 80.18 -33.55
N GLY A 401 31.57 79.71 -33.45
CA GLY A 401 32.74 80.58 -33.36
C GLY A 401 32.93 81.49 -34.58
N THR A 402 32.47 81.07 -35.77
CA THR A 402 32.54 81.89 -36.99
C THR A 402 31.43 82.94 -37.09
N ILE A 403 30.27 82.71 -36.46
CA ILE A 403 29.10 83.61 -36.54
C ILE A 403 29.43 85.04 -36.08
N PRO A 404 30.10 85.29 -34.93
CA PRO A 404 30.48 86.63 -34.51
C PRO A 404 31.35 87.38 -35.53
N THR A 405 32.23 86.67 -36.23
CA THR A 405 33.10 87.28 -37.25
C THR A 405 32.29 87.70 -38.47
N ILE A 406 31.39 86.82 -38.93
CA ILE A 406 30.49 87.12 -40.06
C ILE A 406 29.52 88.25 -39.68
N SER A 407 28.92 88.20 -38.49
CA SER A 407 27.97 89.21 -38.02
C SER A 407 28.64 90.58 -37.82
N ALA A 408 29.88 90.63 -37.34
CA ALA A 408 30.66 91.87 -37.27
C ALA A 408 30.93 92.45 -38.66
N GLY A 409 31.27 91.60 -39.65
CA GLY A 409 31.45 92.02 -41.03
C GLY A 409 30.17 92.58 -41.67
N VAL A 410 29.03 91.90 -41.47
CA VAL A 410 27.72 92.37 -41.92
C VAL A 410 27.33 93.68 -41.23
N ALA A 411 27.48 93.78 -39.90
CA ALA A 411 27.18 95.00 -39.15
C ALA A 411 28.02 96.19 -39.62
N THR A 412 29.29 95.96 -39.96
CA THR A 412 30.16 96.98 -40.56
C THR A 412 29.60 97.45 -41.90
N ALA A 413 29.32 96.51 -42.82
CA ALA A 413 28.74 96.85 -44.13
C ALA A 413 27.40 97.58 -44.03
N MET A 414 26.57 97.22 -43.05
CA MET A 414 25.29 97.89 -42.76
C MET A 414 25.52 99.32 -42.28
N THR A 415 26.52 99.55 -41.42
CA THR A 415 26.92 100.89 -40.97
C THR A 415 27.42 101.75 -42.13
N ASP A 416 28.19 101.15 -43.05
CA ASP A 416 28.67 101.84 -44.25
C ASP A 416 27.51 102.24 -45.18
N ILE A 417 26.54 101.34 -45.38
CA ILE A 417 25.32 101.62 -46.16
C ILE A 417 24.50 102.73 -45.50
N GLU A 418 24.30 102.67 -44.18
CA GLU A 418 23.57 103.69 -43.43
C GLU A 418 24.21 105.07 -43.59
N THR A 419 25.54 105.13 -43.44
CA THR A 419 26.35 106.34 -43.66
C THR A 419 26.21 106.87 -45.09
N ALA A 420 26.26 105.99 -46.10
CA ALA A 420 26.08 106.37 -47.50
C ALA A 420 24.67 106.89 -47.78
N LEU A 421 23.64 106.29 -47.20
CA LEU A 421 22.25 106.76 -47.30
C LEU A 421 22.07 108.13 -46.62
N ASP A 422 22.69 108.36 -45.46
CA ASP A 422 22.70 109.67 -44.78
C ASP A 422 23.35 110.76 -45.66
N GLN A 423 24.47 110.44 -46.30
CA GLN A 423 25.15 111.35 -47.22
C GLN A 423 24.28 111.68 -48.44
N LEU A 424 23.65 110.68 -49.07
CA LEU A 424 22.74 110.89 -50.19
C LEU A 424 21.55 111.78 -49.84
N VAL A 425 20.98 111.62 -48.64
CA VAL A 425 19.92 112.50 -48.14
C VAL A 425 20.42 113.93 -48.01
N THR A 426 21.63 114.12 -47.46
CA THR A 426 22.28 115.43 -47.31
C THR A 426 22.54 116.09 -48.66
N ASP A 427 23.06 115.34 -49.64
CA ASP A 427 23.34 115.82 -50.99
C ASP A 427 22.06 116.20 -51.73
N LEU A 428 21.00 115.39 -51.63
CA LEU A 428 19.67 115.71 -52.18
C LEU A 428 19.08 116.97 -51.53
N GLY A 429 19.24 117.13 -50.22
CA GLY A 429 18.83 118.34 -49.50
C GLY A 429 19.55 119.59 -50.00
N SER A 430 20.87 119.47 -50.22
CA SER A 430 21.72 120.53 -50.76
C SER A 430 21.34 120.87 -52.21
N ALA A 431 21.14 119.85 -53.06
CA ALA A 431 20.69 120.01 -54.44
C ALA A 431 19.33 120.72 -54.51
N ARG A 432 18.37 120.33 -53.65
CA ARG A 432 17.06 121.00 -53.54
C ARG A 432 17.19 122.47 -53.19
N THR A 433 18.09 122.81 -52.26
CA THR A 433 18.36 124.19 -51.84
C THR A 433 18.96 125.02 -52.99
N ASN A 434 19.93 124.46 -53.70
CA ASN A 434 20.56 125.08 -54.87
C ASN A 434 19.56 125.29 -56.02
N MET A 435 18.66 124.34 -56.26
CA MET A 435 17.60 124.51 -57.27
C MET A 435 16.63 125.62 -56.88
N SER A 436 16.22 125.67 -55.60
CA SER A 436 15.30 126.71 -55.12
C SER A 436 15.88 128.13 -55.30
N THR A 437 17.19 128.29 -55.09
CA THR A 437 17.89 129.56 -55.32
C THR A 437 18.03 129.90 -56.80
N LEU A 438 18.28 128.92 -57.68
CA LEU A 438 18.31 129.13 -59.14
C LEU A 438 16.94 129.53 -59.71
N THR A 439 15.85 128.92 -59.23
CA THR A 439 14.47 129.28 -59.60
C THR A 439 14.13 130.69 -59.13
N ALA A 440 14.47 131.06 -57.89
CA ALA A 440 14.26 132.42 -57.37
C ALA A 440 15.04 133.50 -58.14
N GLY A 441 16.18 133.14 -58.74
CA GLY A 441 16.99 134.04 -59.56
C GLY A 441 16.57 134.15 -61.04
N GLY A 442 15.48 133.50 -61.46
CA GLY A 442 14.95 133.57 -62.84
C GLY A 442 15.80 132.89 -63.92
N LYS A 443 16.79 132.06 -63.53
CA LYS A 443 17.77 131.46 -64.46
C LYS A 443 17.37 130.09 -65.03
N VAL A 444 16.24 129.52 -64.60
CA VAL A 444 15.78 128.19 -65.00
C VAL A 444 14.27 128.24 -65.22
N THR A 445 13.76 127.62 -66.29
CA THR A 445 12.32 127.60 -66.57
C THR A 445 11.57 126.68 -65.61
N GLU A 446 10.33 127.05 -65.28
CA GLU A 446 9.46 126.37 -64.30
C GLU A 446 9.33 124.85 -64.55
N LYS A 447 9.34 124.45 -65.83
CA LYS A 447 9.27 123.03 -66.27
C LYS A 447 10.44 122.16 -65.77
N TYR A 448 11.67 122.66 -65.77
CA TYR A 448 12.82 121.89 -65.26
C TYR A 448 12.84 121.80 -63.73
N THR A 449 12.24 122.78 -63.06
CA THR A 449 12.13 122.79 -61.60
C THR A 449 11.17 121.69 -61.12
N GLU A 450 10.05 121.47 -61.81
CA GLU A 450 9.08 120.41 -61.47
C GLU A 450 9.59 119.00 -61.74
N ILE A 451 10.34 118.78 -62.84
CA ILE A 451 10.98 117.49 -63.11
C ILE A 451 11.98 117.16 -62.00
N ALA A 452 12.84 118.11 -61.64
CA ALA A 452 13.85 117.86 -60.62
C ALA A 452 13.27 117.68 -59.21
N LYS A 453 12.13 118.31 -58.90
CA LYS A 453 11.36 118.02 -57.67
C LYS A 453 10.82 116.59 -57.69
N THR A 454 10.28 116.15 -58.82
CA THR A 454 9.74 114.79 -59.00
C THR A 454 10.84 113.75 -58.82
N ASP A 455 11.98 113.94 -59.49
CA ASP A 455 13.14 113.05 -59.36
C ASP A 455 13.69 113.01 -57.92
N ALA A 456 13.69 114.16 -57.23
CA ALA A 456 14.12 114.23 -55.83
C ALA A 456 13.17 113.49 -54.87
N GLU A 457 11.86 113.54 -55.11
CA GLU A 457 10.88 112.77 -54.32
C GLU A 457 10.95 111.27 -54.63
N GLU A 458 11.14 110.87 -55.89
CA GLU A 458 11.41 109.48 -56.23
C GLU A 458 12.69 108.96 -55.56
N ALA A 459 13.75 109.76 -55.56
CA ALA A 459 15.00 109.42 -54.87
C ALA A 459 14.80 109.24 -53.36
N LYS A 460 14.02 110.13 -52.71
CA LYS A 460 13.66 109.96 -51.29
C LYS A 460 12.88 108.69 -51.02
N GLN A 461 11.90 108.34 -51.87
CA GLN A 461 11.14 107.09 -51.71
C GLN A 461 12.03 105.86 -51.84
N ARG A 462 12.98 105.87 -52.79
CA ARG A 462 13.98 104.80 -52.94
C ARG A 462 14.89 104.69 -51.72
N ILE A 463 15.33 105.82 -51.16
CA ILE A 463 16.13 105.85 -49.92
C ILE A 463 15.33 105.32 -48.72
N ALA A 464 14.07 105.71 -48.56
CA ALA A 464 13.21 105.21 -47.48
C ALA A 464 13.01 103.69 -47.57
N LYS A 465 12.81 103.16 -48.78
CA LYS A 465 12.71 101.72 -49.01
C LYS A 465 14.02 100.98 -48.73
N ALA A 466 15.17 101.59 -49.07
CA ALA A 466 16.47 101.03 -48.74
C ALA A 466 16.70 100.96 -47.21
N ARG A 467 16.23 101.94 -46.43
CA ARG A 467 16.26 101.87 -44.95
C ARG A 467 15.38 100.77 -44.40
N GLN A 468 14.18 100.59 -44.93
CA GLN A 468 13.31 99.48 -44.51
C GLN A 468 14.00 98.13 -44.71
N TYR A 469 14.63 97.91 -45.86
CA TYR A 469 15.41 96.69 -46.10
C TYR A 469 16.60 96.55 -45.16
N LEU A 470 17.24 97.66 -44.78
CA LEU A 470 18.32 97.65 -43.79
C LEU A 470 17.81 97.21 -42.39
N ASP A 471 16.63 97.68 -41.97
CA ASP A 471 16.03 97.31 -40.69
C ASP A 471 15.60 95.84 -40.65
N GLU A 472 14.99 95.33 -41.73
CA GLU A 472 14.66 93.90 -41.88
C GLU A 472 15.92 93.03 -41.82
N LEU A 473 17.04 93.50 -42.38
CA LEU A 473 18.34 92.83 -42.26
C LEU A 473 18.89 92.88 -40.82
N LYS A 474 18.72 93.99 -40.07
CA LYS A 474 19.14 94.10 -38.65
C LYS A 474 18.36 93.09 -37.80
N GLU A 475 17.06 92.98 -38.01
CA GLU A 475 16.20 92.02 -37.30
C GLU A 475 16.58 90.57 -37.63
N THR A 476 16.80 90.25 -38.91
CA THR A 476 17.25 88.92 -39.35
C THR A 476 18.59 88.54 -38.73
N LEU A 477 19.53 89.50 -38.65
CA LEU A 477 20.83 89.29 -38.01
C LEU A 477 20.68 89.01 -36.51
N ALA A 478 19.80 89.75 -35.81
CA ALA A 478 19.54 89.54 -34.40
C ALA A 478 18.94 88.16 -34.10
N LEU A 479 18.01 87.68 -34.94
CA LEU A 479 17.46 86.32 -34.84
C LEU A 479 18.54 85.25 -35.05
N THR A 480 19.41 85.44 -36.03
CA THR A 480 20.51 84.51 -36.35
C THR A 480 21.46 84.29 -35.17
N LEU A 481 21.65 85.31 -34.31
CA LEU A 481 22.49 85.24 -33.12
C LEU A 481 21.89 84.41 -31.97
N THR A 482 20.59 84.08 -32.02
CA THR A 482 19.91 83.30 -30.96
C THR A 482 19.97 81.78 -31.18
N TYR A 483 20.10 81.32 -32.43
CA TYR A 483 20.17 79.91 -32.80
C TYR A 483 21.35 79.12 -32.16
N PRO A 484 22.56 79.69 -31.99
CA PRO A 484 23.67 79.06 -31.27
C PRO A 484 23.33 78.57 -29.86
N GLU A 485 22.63 79.38 -29.07
CA GLU A 485 22.28 79.04 -27.68
C GLU A 485 21.25 77.91 -27.64
N TYR A 486 20.31 77.89 -28.58
CA TYR A 486 19.37 76.77 -28.74
C TYR A 486 20.09 75.46 -29.09
N ALA A 487 21.04 75.50 -30.04
CA ALA A 487 21.82 74.32 -30.42
C ALA A 487 22.69 73.79 -29.25
N LYS A 488 23.28 74.71 -28.46
CA LYS A 488 24.03 74.38 -27.25
C LYS A 488 23.15 73.75 -26.17
N ALA A 489 21.94 74.28 -25.94
CA ALA A 489 21.00 73.70 -24.99
C ALA A 489 20.55 72.28 -25.43
N LYS A 490 20.30 72.07 -26.73
CA LYS A 490 19.88 70.76 -27.25
C LYS A 490 20.97 69.70 -27.13
N THR A 491 22.22 70.06 -27.44
CA THR A 491 23.38 69.16 -27.27
C THR A 491 23.65 68.82 -25.80
N GLY A 492 23.51 69.79 -24.89
CA GLY A 492 23.58 69.55 -23.44
C GLY A 492 22.55 68.52 -22.95
N ASN A 493 21.29 68.67 -23.36
CA ASN A 493 20.23 67.71 -23.01
C ASN A 493 20.49 66.29 -23.56
N THR A 494 21.06 66.18 -24.77
CA THR A 494 21.44 64.88 -25.34
C THR A 494 22.57 64.23 -24.53
N LYS A 495 23.56 65.01 -24.10
CA LYS A 495 24.64 64.52 -23.22
C LYS A 495 24.10 63.98 -21.90
N GLU A 496 23.20 64.72 -21.23
CA GLU A 496 22.58 64.27 -19.97
C GLU A 496 21.83 62.93 -20.14
N ARG A 497 21.15 62.74 -21.27
CA ARG A 497 20.46 61.47 -21.59
C ARG A 497 21.44 60.30 -21.77
N LEU A 498 22.59 60.53 -22.42
CA LEU A 498 23.63 59.51 -22.57
C LEU A 498 24.24 59.13 -21.21
N ASP A 499 24.51 60.12 -20.34
CA ASP A 499 25.03 59.88 -19.00
C ASP A 499 24.04 59.04 -18.15
N LYS A 500 22.73 59.32 -18.24
CA LYS A 500 21.70 58.49 -17.59
C LYS A 500 21.66 57.07 -18.14
N ALA A 501 21.79 56.89 -19.46
CA ALA A 501 21.84 55.58 -20.08
C ALA A 501 23.06 54.76 -19.61
N ARG A 502 24.21 55.42 -19.40
CA ARG A 502 25.43 54.80 -18.84
C ARG A 502 25.22 54.27 -17.43
N ILE A 503 24.61 55.07 -16.56
CA ILE A 503 24.31 54.67 -15.17
C ILE A 503 23.39 53.44 -15.16
N TYR A 504 22.37 53.43 -16.03
CA TYR A 504 21.47 52.28 -16.15
C TYR A 504 22.20 51.03 -16.64
N LEU A 505 23.10 51.16 -17.62
CA LEU A 505 23.92 50.06 -18.12
C LEU A 505 24.79 49.46 -17.00
N GLU A 506 25.40 50.28 -16.16
CA GLU A 506 26.24 49.81 -15.05
C GLU A 506 25.42 49.05 -14.00
N SER A 507 24.21 49.53 -13.67
CA SER A 507 23.29 48.80 -12.79
C SER A 507 22.90 47.42 -13.34
N LEU A 508 22.74 47.29 -14.65
CA LEU A 508 22.43 46.00 -15.27
C LEU A 508 23.62 45.03 -15.22
N LYS A 509 24.86 45.52 -15.29
CA LYS A 509 26.05 44.68 -15.08
C LYS A 509 26.10 44.10 -13.67
N THR A 510 25.78 44.89 -12.64
CA THR A 510 25.70 44.37 -11.27
C THR A 510 24.60 43.31 -11.12
N GLN A 511 23.44 43.51 -11.76
CA GLN A 511 22.39 42.47 -11.77
C GLN A 511 22.84 41.18 -12.44
N HIS A 512 23.68 41.27 -13.48
CA HIS A 512 24.27 40.12 -14.14
C HIS A 512 25.22 39.32 -13.22
N GLU A 513 25.98 39.98 -12.35
CA GLU A 513 26.84 39.30 -11.36
C GLU A 513 26.04 38.46 -10.34
N TYR A 514 24.86 38.92 -9.91
CA TYR A 514 23.99 38.13 -9.03
C TYR A 514 23.48 36.83 -9.67
N VAL A 515 23.31 36.82 -11.00
CA VAL A 515 22.96 35.59 -11.73
C VAL A 515 24.10 34.56 -11.64
N GLU A 516 25.35 35.01 -11.64
CA GLU A 516 26.50 34.10 -11.48
C GLU A 516 26.55 33.44 -10.10
N LEU A 517 26.28 34.21 -9.04
CA LEU A 517 26.17 33.67 -7.68
C LEU A 517 25.01 32.65 -7.58
N GLY A 518 23.87 32.95 -8.20
CA GLY A 518 22.74 32.01 -8.27
C GLY A 518 23.10 30.68 -8.96
N ILE A 519 23.89 30.73 -10.04
CA ILE A 519 24.41 29.53 -10.72
C ILE A 519 25.33 28.73 -9.80
N GLN A 520 26.22 29.39 -9.04
CA GLN A 520 27.14 28.72 -8.12
C GLN A 520 26.39 28.02 -6.97
N GLU A 521 25.40 28.68 -6.37
CA GLU A 521 24.57 28.09 -5.31
C GLU A 521 23.76 26.89 -5.81
N LEU A 522 23.20 26.96 -7.02
CA LEU A 522 22.51 25.83 -7.64
C LEU A 522 23.47 24.66 -7.91
N ALA A 523 24.70 24.94 -8.35
CA ALA A 523 25.72 23.91 -8.55
C ALA A 523 26.09 23.22 -7.22
N ALA A 524 26.25 23.98 -6.13
CA ALA A 524 26.46 23.43 -4.80
C ALA A 524 25.27 22.56 -4.34
N GLY A 525 24.04 23.02 -4.56
CA GLY A 525 22.82 22.25 -4.30
C GLY A 525 22.78 20.91 -5.05
N GLY A 526 23.18 20.91 -6.33
CA GLY A 526 23.32 19.70 -7.13
C GLY A 526 24.35 18.72 -6.55
N ALA A 527 25.48 19.21 -6.04
CA ALA A 527 26.50 18.37 -5.41
C ALA A 527 26.00 17.69 -4.13
N TYR A 528 25.28 18.41 -3.25
CA TYR A 528 24.67 17.84 -2.05
C TYR A 528 23.63 16.76 -2.37
N LEU A 529 22.88 16.95 -3.45
CA LEU A 529 21.88 15.97 -3.88
C LEU A 529 22.53 14.67 -4.36
N ASN A 530 23.62 14.76 -5.14
CA ASN A 530 24.41 13.59 -5.54
C ASN A 530 24.99 12.84 -4.33
N GLN A 531 25.44 13.58 -3.31
CA GLN A 531 25.92 12.98 -2.06
C GLN A 531 24.80 12.25 -1.31
N SER A 532 23.58 12.82 -1.27
CA SER A 532 22.40 12.17 -0.70
C SER A 532 22.05 10.86 -1.43
N GLN A 533 22.16 10.83 -2.76
CA GLN A 533 21.97 9.59 -3.54
C GLN A 533 22.96 8.50 -3.14
N GLU A 534 24.23 8.88 -2.94
CA GLU A 534 25.26 7.93 -2.53
C GLU A 534 24.97 7.38 -1.11
N TYR A 535 24.52 8.22 -0.17
CA TYR A 535 24.09 7.74 1.14
C TYR A 535 22.87 6.81 1.06
N MET A 536 21.92 7.08 0.16
CA MET A 536 20.78 6.18 -0.06
C MET A 536 21.25 4.84 -0.64
N ARG A 537 22.18 4.83 -1.60
CA ARG A 537 22.77 3.60 -2.15
C ARG A 537 23.51 2.79 -1.07
N GLN A 538 24.25 3.47 -0.18
CA GLN A 538 24.92 2.83 0.95
C GLN A 538 23.93 2.28 1.97
N ALA A 539 22.82 2.99 2.22
CA ALA A 539 21.74 2.48 3.05
C ALA A 539 21.11 1.23 2.43
N GLU A 540 20.91 1.19 1.11
CA GLU A 540 20.37 0.03 0.40
C GLU A 540 21.30 -1.18 0.52
N GLN A 541 22.61 -0.95 0.34
CA GLN A 541 23.62 -1.98 0.54
C GLN A 541 23.66 -2.46 2.00
N SER A 542 23.57 -1.54 2.97
CA SER A 542 23.56 -1.86 4.39
C SER A 542 22.34 -2.69 4.77
N ILE A 543 21.17 -2.31 4.24
CA ILE A 543 19.89 -3.00 4.42
C ILE A 543 19.97 -4.43 3.84
N ASN A 544 20.52 -4.57 2.63
CA ASN A 544 20.75 -5.88 2.00
C ASN A 544 21.79 -6.72 2.76
N SER A 545 22.76 -6.07 3.42
CA SER A 545 23.79 -6.73 4.23
C SER A 545 23.37 -6.97 5.68
N THR A 546 22.18 -6.52 6.10
CA THR A 546 21.88 -6.37 7.54
C THR A 546 22.03 -7.69 8.28
N GLN A 547 23.00 -7.68 9.20
CA GLN A 547 23.35 -8.80 10.06
C GLN A 547 22.17 -9.34 10.87
N LEU A 548 21.14 -8.53 11.17
CA LEU A 548 19.92 -8.95 11.86
C LEU A 548 19.12 -10.00 11.08
N ALA A 549 18.88 -9.77 9.78
CA ALA A 549 18.20 -10.76 8.94
C ALA A 549 19.05 -12.03 8.80
N SER A 550 20.38 -11.88 8.71
CA SER A 550 21.30 -13.01 8.67
C SER A 550 21.35 -13.80 9.98
N SER A 551 21.29 -13.13 11.13
CA SER A 551 21.35 -13.73 12.46
C SER A 551 20.05 -14.46 12.75
N TYR A 552 18.90 -13.85 12.44
CA TYR A 552 17.60 -14.50 12.56
C TYR A 552 17.46 -15.67 11.59
N ARG A 553 17.92 -15.54 10.33
CA ARG A 553 17.96 -16.65 9.36
C ARG A 553 18.82 -17.81 9.86
N THR A 554 20.01 -17.51 10.39
CA THR A 554 20.91 -18.53 10.96
C THR A 554 20.23 -19.27 12.11
N TRP A 555 19.61 -18.51 13.02
CA TRP A 555 18.86 -19.08 14.13
C TRP A 555 17.64 -19.91 13.67
N ALA A 556 16.85 -19.43 12.71
CA ALA A 556 15.69 -20.15 12.17
C ALA A 556 16.12 -21.45 11.46
N ASN A 557 17.23 -21.41 10.73
CA ASN A 557 17.81 -22.59 10.09
C ASN A 557 18.36 -23.58 11.11
N GLN A 558 18.97 -23.09 12.19
CA GLN A 558 19.40 -23.94 13.30
C GLN A 558 18.20 -24.63 13.96
N LYS A 559 17.10 -23.92 14.22
CA LYS A 559 15.87 -24.51 14.78
C LYS A 559 15.24 -25.52 13.83
N TRP A 560 15.26 -25.26 12.53
CA TRP A 560 14.85 -26.22 11.53
C TRP A 560 15.71 -27.49 11.52
N ALA A 561 17.04 -27.35 11.61
CA ALA A 561 17.96 -28.49 11.68
C ALA A 561 17.76 -29.32 12.96
N GLU A 562 17.61 -28.66 14.11
CA GLU A 562 17.28 -29.30 15.40
C GLU A 562 15.98 -30.09 15.31
N TYR A 563 14.95 -29.51 14.70
CA TYR A 563 13.66 -30.17 14.45
C TYR A 563 13.80 -31.39 13.52
N GLN A 564 14.54 -31.27 12.42
CA GLN A 564 14.75 -32.37 11.46
C GLN A 564 15.49 -33.56 12.09
N ASP A 565 16.53 -33.30 12.89
CA ASP A 565 17.26 -34.35 13.62
C ASP A 565 16.32 -35.07 14.60
N LYS A 566 15.53 -34.32 15.37
CA LYS A 566 14.52 -34.88 16.28
C LYS A 566 13.49 -35.73 15.54
N LEU A 567 12.99 -35.28 14.39
CA LEU A 567 12.08 -36.06 13.54
C LEU A 567 12.73 -37.39 13.10
N GLN A 568 13.98 -37.35 12.64
CA GLN A 568 14.71 -38.54 12.19
C GLN A 568 14.93 -39.57 13.32
N ARG A 569 15.18 -39.10 14.55
CA ARG A 569 15.32 -39.97 15.72
C ARG A 569 14.05 -40.77 16.00
N ILE A 570 12.88 -40.16 15.83
CA ILE A 570 11.59 -40.85 15.99
C ILE A 570 11.45 -41.96 14.95
N THR A 571 11.81 -41.70 13.68
CA THR A 571 11.72 -42.68 12.58
C THR A 571 12.64 -43.89 12.79
N LYS A 572 13.83 -43.69 13.37
CA LYS A 572 14.79 -44.80 13.63
C LYS A 572 14.31 -45.77 14.72
N VAL A 573 13.49 -45.29 15.65
CA VAL A 573 12.95 -46.13 16.74
C VAL A 573 11.83 -47.04 16.24
N THR A 574 11.00 -46.57 15.31
CA THR A 574 9.91 -47.36 14.74
C THR A 574 10.40 -48.47 13.81
N SER A 575 11.48 -48.25 13.05
CA SER A 575 12.02 -49.27 12.13
C SER A 575 12.72 -50.45 12.83
N LYS A 576 13.30 -50.26 14.02
CA LYS A 576 13.93 -51.37 14.78
C LYS A 576 12.92 -52.34 15.40
N GLY A 577 11.66 -51.93 15.58
CA GLY A 577 10.60 -52.77 16.15
C GLY A 577 9.81 -53.62 15.13
N TYR A 578 9.97 -53.35 13.83
CA TYR A 578 9.31 -54.09 12.74
C TYR A 578 10.25 -55.10 12.06
N ARG A 579 11.11 -55.79 12.82
CA ARG A 579 11.69 -57.03 12.32
C ARG A 579 10.59 -58.09 12.35
N ASN A 580 10.10 -58.43 11.15
CA ASN A 580 9.14 -59.50 10.92
C ASN A 580 9.56 -60.77 11.69
N PRO A 581 8.77 -61.27 12.65
CA PRO A 581 9.12 -62.47 13.41
C PRO A 581 9.15 -63.77 12.59
N ARG A 582 8.79 -63.75 11.29
CA ARG A 582 8.65 -64.96 10.45
C ARG A 582 9.88 -65.35 9.62
N SER A 583 11.10 -65.09 10.08
CA SER A 583 12.31 -65.66 9.46
C SER A 583 13.20 -66.40 10.45
N LEU A 584 12.58 -67.21 11.31
CA LEU A 584 13.19 -68.36 11.98
C LEU A 584 12.31 -69.58 11.75
#